data_AF-A0A7W8B9Y2-F1
#
_entry.id   AF-A0A7W8B9Y2-F1
#
_cell.length_a   1.000
_cell.length_b   1.000
_cell.length_c   1.000
_cell.angle_alpha   90.00
_cell.angle_beta   90.00
_cell.angle_gamma   90.00
#
_symmetry.space_group_name_H-M   'P 1'
#
loop_
_entity.id
_entity.type
_entity.pdbx_description
1 polymer ?
#
loop_
_entity_poly.entity_id
_entity_poly.type
_entity_poly.pdbx_seq_one_letter_code
_entity_poly.pdbx_strand_id
1 'polypeptide(L)'
;MVDPVEVFADLRAEGEDLDRVVSGPAAGAPDVARGATSPRGWAAPTPAPGWTVAHQIAHLAWTDERAVQSATDPGGFAEEVRRAVVSPGTFVDDGAARLAALAPADLLARWRAGRAEVLRVLAAVPRGARLPWYGTSMSGASMATGRLMETWAHGQDIADALGVRRRPTARLRHVARIGVRARDHAYTARGLTPPAEEFRVELLAPDGRTRWTYGPEGAAQRVTGPALDFCLLATRRAHRHDLALRAHGPDADRWLDIAQAFAGPPGTGREPSGATRPDGPPDGPPGSRDRTPDRPETGRGPDA
;
A
#
# COMPACT_ATOMS: atom_id res chain seq x y z
N MET A 1 2.30 -24.06 -1.20
CA MET A 1 3.42 -23.09 -1.09
C MET A 1 3.49 -22.35 -2.43
N VAL A 2 3.75 -21.03 -2.47
CA VAL A 2 3.95 -20.35 -3.77
C VAL A 2 5.27 -20.83 -4.33
N ASP A 3 5.31 -21.20 -5.62
CA ASP A 3 6.57 -21.54 -6.28
C ASP A 3 7.45 -20.27 -6.35
N PRO A 4 8.65 -20.27 -5.75
CA PRO A 4 9.57 -19.15 -5.82
C PRO A 4 9.84 -18.67 -7.25
N VAL A 5 9.94 -19.58 -8.23
CA VAL A 5 10.20 -19.22 -9.64
C VAL A 5 9.04 -18.42 -10.22
N GLU A 6 7.81 -18.86 -9.93
CA GLU A 6 6.58 -18.23 -10.37
C GLU A 6 6.44 -16.81 -9.80
N VAL A 7 6.71 -16.60 -8.50
CA VAL A 7 6.59 -15.27 -7.88
C VAL A 7 7.63 -14.28 -8.39
N PHE A 8 8.87 -14.71 -8.67
CA PHE A 8 9.88 -13.82 -9.25
C PHE A 8 9.54 -13.40 -10.68
N ALA A 9 9.04 -14.33 -11.49
CA ALA A 9 8.57 -14.02 -12.85
C ALA A 9 7.39 -13.03 -12.81
N ASP A 10 6.44 -13.25 -11.91
CA ASP A 10 5.29 -12.36 -11.75
C ASP A 10 5.68 -10.98 -11.20
N LEU A 11 6.62 -10.91 -10.25
CA LEU A 11 7.14 -9.63 -9.74
C LEU A 11 7.80 -8.82 -10.88
N ARG A 12 8.60 -9.48 -11.73
CA ARG A 12 9.18 -8.84 -12.91
C ARG A 12 8.10 -8.28 -13.84
N ALA A 13 7.12 -9.11 -14.20
CA ALA A 13 6.05 -8.74 -15.11
C ALA A 13 5.15 -7.62 -14.54
N GLU A 14 4.92 -7.61 -13.23
CA GLU A 14 4.18 -6.54 -12.55
C GLU A 14 4.94 -5.22 -12.58
N GLY A 15 6.26 -5.25 -12.33
CA GLY A 15 7.11 -4.07 -12.45
C GLY A 15 7.17 -3.53 -13.87
N GLU A 16 7.27 -4.39 -14.89
CA GLU A 16 7.22 -3.99 -16.31
C GLU A 16 5.87 -3.39 -16.72
N ASP A 17 4.78 -3.86 -16.13
CA ASP A 17 3.46 -3.27 -16.35
C ASP A 17 3.35 -1.86 -15.82
N LEU A 18 3.78 -1.64 -14.57
CA LEU A 18 3.82 -0.31 -13.99
C LEU A 18 4.79 0.62 -14.74
N ASP A 19 5.94 0.09 -15.17
CA ASP A 19 6.92 0.82 -15.97
C ASP A 19 6.32 1.39 -17.26
N ARG A 20 5.48 0.62 -17.96
CA ARG A 20 4.73 1.10 -19.14
C ARG A 20 3.73 2.19 -18.79
N VAL A 21 3.03 2.08 -17.67
CA VAL A 21 2.06 3.10 -17.22
C VAL A 21 2.77 4.45 -16.98
N VAL A 22 3.92 4.43 -16.29
CA VAL A 22 4.64 5.69 -15.98
C VAL A 22 5.45 6.23 -17.15
N SER A 23 6.00 5.36 -18.01
CA SER A 23 6.75 5.77 -19.20
C SER A 23 5.85 6.30 -20.31
N GLY A 24 4.55 5.99 -20.27
CA GLY A 24 3.58 6.30 -21.31
C GLY A 24 3.85 5.58 -22.64
N PRO A 25 3.00 5.80 -23.65
CA PRO A 25 3.21 5.22 -24.96
C PRO A 25 4.47 5.80 -25.62
N ALA A 26 5.12 5.01 -26.48
CA ALA A 26 6.15 5.52 -27.37
C ALA A 26 5.60 6.68 -28.22
N ALA A 27 6.45 7.67 -28.54
CA ALA A 27 6.06 8.81 -29.36
C ALA A 27 5.32 8.36 -30.63
N GLY A 28 4.10 8.88 -30.86
CA GLY A 28 3.31 8.61 -32.07
C GLY A 28 2.15 7.61 -31.93
N ALA A 29 1.85 7.06 -30.74
CA ALA A 29 0.62 6.28 -30.56
C ALA A 29 -0.61 7.21 -30.56
N PRO A 30 -1.67 6.91 -31.35
CA PRO A 30 -2.89 7.71 -31.35
C PRO A 30 -3.64 7.52 -30.03
N ASP A 31 -4.00 8.66 -29.43
CA ASP A 31 -5.02 8.92 -28.42
C ASP A 31 -5.49 7.73 -27.54
N VAL A 32 -5.14 7.74 -26.23
CA VAL A 32 -5.96 7.28 -25.05
C VAL A 32 -5.18 6.80 -23.80
N ALA A 33 -3.86 6.97 -23.67
CA ALA A 33 -3.19 6.75 -22.37
C ALA A 33 -2.30 7.92 -21.99
N ARG A 34 -2.78 8.77 -21.07
CA ARG A 34 -1.94 9.76 -20.38
C ARG A 34 -0.96 9.00 -19.48
N GLY A 35 0.21 8.63 -19.99
CA GLY A 35 1.32 8.26 -19.11
C GLY A 35 1.80 9.46 -18.29
N ALA A 36 2.66 9.24 -17.31
CA ALA A 36 3.39 10.33 -16.65
C ALA A 36 4.51 10.89 -17.56
N THR A 37 4.22 11.14 -18.84
CA THR A 37 5.22 11.58 -19.84
C THR A 37 5.60 13.05 -19.74
N SER A 38 4.99 13.78 -18.79
CA SER A 38 5.27 15.18 -18.53
C SER A 38 5.57 15.40 -17.04
N PRO A 39 6.30 16.48 -16.68
CA PRO A 39 6.47 16.87 -15.27
C PRO A 39 5.14 17.00 -14.52
N ARG A 40 4.07 17.44 -15.20
CA ARG A 40 2.72 17.51 -14.63
C ARG A 40 2.14 16.14 -14.28
N GLY A 41 2.45 15.10 -15.07
CA GLY A 41 2.03 13.72 -14.78
C GLY A 41 2.70 13.18 -13.52
N TRP A 42 4.00 13.45 -13.32
CA TRP A 42 4.72 13.05 -12.11
C TRP A 42 4.27 13.81 -10.86
N ALA A 43 3.85 15.07 -11.02
CA ALA A 43 3.29 15.89 -9.95
C ALA A 43 1.79 15.65 -9.70
N ALA A 44 1.12 14.80 -10.48
CA ALA A 44 -0.31 14.56 -10.33
C ALA A 44 -0.60 13.93 -8.96
N PRO A 45 -1.57 14.46 -8.19
CA PRO A 45 -1.96 13.91 -6.90
C PRO A 45 -2.58 12.53 -7.09
N THR A 46 -2.25 11.60 -6.20
CA THR A 46 -2.87 10.28 -6.16
C THR A 46 -3.99 10.22 -5.11
N PRO A 47 -4.80 9.16 -5.08
CA PRO A 47 -5.77 8.96 -4.02
C PRO A 47 -5.16 8.86 -2.61
N ALA A 48 -3.86 8.56 -2.50
CA ALA A 48 -3.14 8.63 -1.24
C ALA A 48 -2.84 10.11 -0.88
N PRO A 49 -3.40 10.65 0.22
CA PRO A 49 -3.24 12.06 0.58
C PRO A 49 -1.77 12.49 0.69
N GLY A 50 -1.44 13.63 0.10
CA GLY A 50 -0.07 14.17 0.09
C GLY A 50 0.89 13.50 -0.90
N TRP A 51 0.53 12.37 -1.51
CA TRP A 51 1.40 11.64 -2.42
C TRP A 51 1.04 11.89 -3.88
N THR A 52 2.05 12.28 -4.66
CA THR A 52 1.98 12.37 -6.12
C THR A 52 2.45 11.07 -6.79
N VAL A 53 2.30 10.95 -8.12
CA VAL A 53 2.89 9.84 -8.88
C VAL A 53 4.39 9.66 -8.59
N ALA A 54 5.13 10.76 -8.44
CA ALA A 54 6.54 10.71 -8.03
C ALA A 54 6.73 10.07 -6.64
N HIS A 55 5.89 10.41 -5.66
CA HIS A 55 5.95 9.81 -4.33
C HIS A 55 5.66 8.30 -4.38
N GLN A 56 4.72 7.86 -5.22
CA GLN A 56 4.41 6.44 -5.36
C GLN A 56 5.61 5.65 -5.91
N ILE A 57 6.27 6.13 -6.97
CA ILE A 57 7.47 5.48 -7.52
C ILE A 57 8.66 5.60 -6.56
N ALA A 58 8.80 6.73 -5.88
CA ALA A 58 9.83 6.94 -4.87
C ALA A 58 9.71 5.99 -3.68
N HIS A 59 8.49 5.74 -3.19
CA HIS A 59 8.25 4.73 -2.15
C HIS A 59 8.65 3.34 -2.62
N LEU A 60 8.28 2.95 -3.85
CA LEU A 60 8.66 1.66 -4.41
C LEU A 60 10.19 1.54 -4.53
N ALA A 61 10.87 2.57 -5.04
CA ALA A 61 12.33 2.61 -5.13
C ALA A 61 13.00 2.51 -3.75
N TRP A 62 12.53 3.31 -2.78
CA TRP A 62 13.07 3.29 -1.42
C TRP A 62 12.89 1.92 -0.77
N THR A 63 11.70 1.33 -0.87
CA THR A 63 11.44 0.00 -0.29
C THR A 63 12.18 -1.13 -1.01
N ASP A 64 12.45 -1.03 -2.31
CA ASP A 64 13.32 -1.95 -3.04
C ASP A 64 14.76 -1.90 -2.52
N GLU A 65 15.30 -0.71 -2.26
CA GLU A 65 16.64 -0.55 -1.66
C GLU A 65 16.70 -1.20 -0.27
N ARG A 66 15.66 -1.06 0.54
CA ARG A 66 15.56 -1.72 1.85
C ARG A 66 15.50 -3.24 1.73
N ALA A 67 14.78 -3.77 0.73
CA ALA A 67 14.71 -5.21 0.48
C ALA A 67 16.08 -5.78 0.04
N VAL A 68 16.83 -5.03 -0.77
CA VAL A 68 18.21 -5.38 -1.13
C VAL A 68 19.10 -5.35 0.11
N GLN A 69 19.08 -4.26 0.89
CA GLN A 69 19.89 -4.11 2.10
C GLN A 69 19.60 -5.22 3.13
N SER A 70 18.33 -5.56 3.35
CA SER A 70 17.93 -6.68 4.22
C SER A 70 18.61 -8.01 3.84
N ALA A 71 18.83 -8.24 2.55
CA ALA A 71 19.43 -9.48 2.05
C ALA A 71 20.95 -9.45 1.90
N THR A 72 21.54 -8.28 1.64
CA THR A 72 22.99 -8.15 1.38
C THR A 72 23.79 -7.57 2.55
N ASP A 73 23.14 -6.80 3.42
CA ASP A 73 23.72 -6.17 4.60
C ASP A 73 22.74 -6.18 5.79
N PRO A 74 22.53 -7.34 6.43
CA PRO A 74 21.64 -7.45 7.59
C PRO A 74 22.02 -6.53 8.75
N GLY A 75 23.31 -6.22 8.92
CA GLY A 75 23.81 -5.34 9.97
C GLY A 75 23.42 -3.89 9.73
N GLY A 76 23.62 -3.38 8.52
CA GLY A 76 23.14 -2.05 8.14
C GLY A 76 21.63 -1.96 8.12
N PHE A 77 20.92 -3.04 7.75
CA PHE A 77 19.46 -3.09 7.85
C PHE A 77 18.98 -2.99 9.31
N ALA A 78 19.69 -3.59 10.27
CA ALA A 78 19.33 -3.47 11.69
C ALA A 78 19.50 -2.02 12.22
N GLU A 79 20.48 -1.27 11.72
CA GLU A 79 20.59 0.17 11.98
C GLU A 79 19.41 0.95 11.40
N GLU A 80 19.00 0.63 10.17
CA GLU A 80 17.82 1.23 9.54
C GLU A 80 16.54 0.98 10.35
N VAL A 81 16.34 -0.24 10.83
CA VAL A 81 15.20 -0.58 11.70
C VAL A 81 15.23 0.24 12.99
N ARG A 82 16.41 0.46 13.60
CA ARG A 82 16.53 1.33 14.78
C ARG A 82 16.14 2.78 14.48
N ARG A 83 16.47 3.29 13.29
CA ARG A 83 16.02 4.62 12.83
C ARG A 83 14.51 4.69 12.63
N ALA A 84 13.91 3.64 12.06
CA ALA A 84 12.46 3.57 11.89
C ALA A 84 11.70 3.62 13.22
N VAL A 85 12.24 2.99 14.26
CA VAL A 85 11.62 2.96 15.61
C VAL A 85 11.58 4.36 16.25
N VAL A 86 12.59 5.20 16.02
CA VAL A 86 12.65 6.56 16.59
C VAL A 86 11.87 7.61 15.78
N SER A 87 11.32 7.24 14.62
CA SER A 87 10.48 8.10 13.77
C SER A 87 9.17 7.41 13.39
N PRO A 88 8.36 6.98 14.38
CA PRO A 88 7.15 6.21 14.12
C PRO A 88 6.15 7.08 13.34
N GLY A 89 5.70 6.57 12.20
CA GLY A 89 4.67 7.21 11.38
C GLY A 89 5.18 8.16 10.28
N THR A 90 6.43 8.63 10.32
CA THR A 90 7.00 9.49 9.25
C THR A 90 8.13 8.83 8.47
N PHE A 91 8.78 7.81 9.02
CA PHE A 91 10.01 7.24 8.44
C PHE A 91 9.89 6.81 6.96
N VAL A 92 8.78 6.16 6.62
CA VAL A 92 8.49 5.72 5.24
C VAL A 92 8.20 6.92 4.35
N ASP A 93 7.39 7.86 4.82
CA ASP A 93 7.01 9.08 4.11
C ASP A 93 8.23 9.96 3.84
N ASP A 94 9.13 10.12 4.81
CA ASP A 94 10.38 10.85 4.68
C ASP A 94 11.32 10.19 3.65
N GLY A 95 11.35 8.85 3.64
CA GLY A 95 12.07 8.06 2.63
C GLY A 95 11.56 8.30 1.22
N ALA A 96 10.24 8.25 1.03
CA ALA A 96 9.58 8.52 -0.24
C ALA A 96 9.78 9.98 -0.68
N ALA A 97 9.59 10.96 0.22
CA ALA A 97 9.72 12.38 -0.09
C ALA A 97 11.13 12.75 -0.57
N ARG A 98 12.19 12.19 0.05
CA ARG A 98 13.58 12.41 -0.39
C ARG A 98 13.82 11.93 -1.82
N LEU A 99 13.32 10.75 -2.19
CA LEU A 99 13.48 10.24 -3.56
C LEU A 99 12.52 10.91 -4.55
N ALA A 100 11.35 11.36 -4.11
CA ALA A 100 10.37 12.06 -4.95
C ALA A 100 10.87 13.44 -5.43
N ALA A 101 11.87 14.02 -4.74
CA ALA A 101 12.52 15.27 -5.15
C ALA A 101 13.49 15.12 -6.34
N LEU A 102 13.83 13.88 -6.73
CA LEU A 102 14.64 13.63 -7.92
C LEU A 102 13.89 14.03 -9.19
N ALA A 103 14.63 14.35 -10.26
CA ALA A 103 14.02 14.52 -11.56
C ALA A 103 13.31 13.21 -11.99
N PRO A 104 12.14 13.27 -12.63
CA PRO A 104 11.38 12.09 -13.05
C PRO A 104 12.19 11.01 -13.77
N ALA A 105 13.09 11.41 -14.66
CA ALA A 105 13.94 10.48 -15.41
C ALA A 105 14.92 9.73 -14.48
N ASP A 106 15.53 10.44 -13.53
CA ASP A 106 16.48 9.86 -12.57
C ASP A 106 15.76 8.94 -11.58
N LEU A 107 14.58 9.34 -11.11
CA LEU A 107 13.74 8.52 -10.25
C LEU A 107 13.31 7.23 -10.95
N LEU A 108 12.85 7.33 -12.20
CA LEU A 108 12.47 6.16 -13.00
C LEU A 108 13.67 5.23 -13.26
N ALA A 109 14.83 5.78 -13.60
CA ALA A 109 16.06 5.00 -13.79
C ALA A 109 16.48 4.29 -12.49
N ARG A 110 16.42 4.99 -11.35
CA ARG A 110 16.74 4.44 -10.03
C ARG A 110 15.79 3.30 -9.64
N TRP A 111 14.48 3.49 -9.83
CA TRP A 111 13.50 2.44 -9.56
C TRP A 111 13.70 1.21 -10.48
N ARG A 112 13.98 1.42 -11.77
CA ARG A 112 14.30 0.33 -12.71
C ARG A 112 15.53 -0.48 -12.29
N ALA A 113 16.59 0.19 -11.84
CA ALA A 113 17.78 -0.49 -11.33
C ALA A 113 17.46 -1.26 -10.04
N GLY A 114 16.73 -0.65 -9.10
CA GLY A 114 16.33 -1.25 -7.83
C GLY A 114 15.50 -2.53 -8.01
N ARG A 115 14.46 -2.50 -8.86
CA ARG A 115 13.61 -3.69 -9.09
C ARG A 115 14.37 -4.84 -9.75
N ALA A 116 15.35 -4.56 -10.62
CA ALA A 116 16.22 -5.58 -11.20
C ALA A 116 17.13 -6.20 -10.13
N GLU A 117 17.69 -5.37 -9.25
CA GLU A 117 18.56 -5.80 -8.16
C GLU A 117 17.82 -6.64 -7.11
N VAL A 118 16.59 -6.26 -6.74
CA VAL A 118 15.71 -7.04 -5.87
C VAL A 118 15.53 -8.46 -6.41
N LEU A 119 15.21 -8.61 -7.71
CA LEU A 119 15.05 -9.92 -8.32
C LEU A 119 16.35 -10.73 -8.26
N ARG A 120 17.49 -10.11 -8.56
CA ARG A 120 18.81 -10.77 -8.53
C ARG A 120 19.16 -11.26 -7.13
N VAL A 121 19.04 -10.39 -6.14
CA VAL A 121 19.41 -10.67 -4.75
C VAL A 121 18.47 -11.71 -4.13
N LEU A 122 17.15 -11.55 -4.29
CA LEU A 122 16.20 -12.49 -3.71
C LEU A 122 16.26 -13.89 -4.34
N ALA A 123 16.59 -13.99 -5.63
CA ALA A 123 16.82 -15.28 -6.30
C ALA A 123 18.07 -16.00 -5.77
N ALA A 124 19.05 -15.27 -5.25
CA ALA A 124 20.27 -15.83 -4.66
C ALA A 124 20.11 -16.23 -3.19
N VAL A 125 19.00 -15.87 -2.54
CA VAL A 125 18.75 -16.22 -1.13
C VAL A 125 18.60 -17.75 -1.00
N PRO A 126 19.41 -18.41 -0.15
CA PRO A 126 19.31 -19.85 0.05
C PRO A 126 17.92 -20.28 0.51
N ARG A 127 17.46 -21.45 0.05
CA ARG A 127 16.20 -22.03 0.52
C ARG A 127 16.23 -22.19 2.04
N GLY A 128 15.19 -21.74 2.73
CA GLY A 128 15.08 -21.77 4.19
C GLY A 128 15.69 -20.57 4.91
N ALA A 129 16.53 -19.76 4.25
CA ALA A 129 17.08 -18.55 4.85
C ALA A 129 15.98 -17.51 5.14
N ARG A 130 16.20 -16.71 6.19
CA ARG A 130 15.29 -15.68 6.67
C ARG A 130 15.99 -14.33 6.61
N LEU A 131 15.35 -13.39 5.93
CA LEU A 131 15.74 -12.00 5.81
C LEU A 131 15.09 -11.20 6.94
N PRO A 132 15.83 -10.34 7.65
CA PRO A 132 15.24 -9.43 8.63
C PRO A 132 14.31 -8.44 7.94
N TRP A 133 13.16 -8.15 8.54
CA TRP A 133 12.26 -7.12 8.03
C TRP A 133 11.55 -6.44 9.19
N TYR A 134 11.12 -5.19 9.07
CA TYR A 134 10.47 -4.40 10.13
C TYR A 134 9.55 -5.23 11.07
N GLY A 135 10.06 -5.61 12.25
CA GLY A 135 9.33 -6.38 13.27
C GLY A 135 9.12 -7.88 12.99
N THR A 136 9.71 -8.44 11.92
CA THR A 136 9.54 -9.83 11.51
C THR A 136 10.78 -10.37 10.78
N SER A 137 10.66 -11.57 10.21
CA SER A 137 11.59 -12.06 9.20
C SER A 137 10.80 -12.65 8.03
N MET A 138 11.40 -12.74 6.84
CA MET A 138 10.75 -13.26 5.65
C MET A 138 11.69 -14.16 4.83
N SER A 139 11.16 -15.17 4.14
CA SER A 139 11.94 -15.83 3.09
C SER A 139 12.06 -14.93 1.86
N GLY A 140 13.02 -15.20 0.98
CA GLY A 140 13.15 -14.46 -0.29
C GLY A 140 11.85 -14.47 -1.13
N ALA A 141 11.17 -15.61 -1.20
CA ALA A 141 9.86 -15.70 -1.88
C ALA A 141 8.76 -14.89 -1.17
N SER A 142 8.76 -14.83 0.17
CA SER A 142 7.79 -14.01 0.92
C SER A 142 8.04 -12.52 0.68
N MET A 143 9.30 -12.11 0.68
CA MET A 143 9.71 -10.74 0.34
C MET A 143 9.25 -10.38 -1.09
N ALA A 144 9.51 -11.25 -2.07
CA ALA A 144 9.08 -11.03 -3.46
C ALA A 144 7.56 -10.94 -3.59
N THR A 145 6.80 -11.76 -2.86
CA THR A 145 5.34 -11.69 -2.83
C THR A 145 4.87 -10.33 -2.28
N GLY A 146 5.51 -9.84 -1.21
CA GLY A 146 5.24 -8.52 -0.63
C GLY A 146 5.58 -7.39 -1.60
N ARG A 147 6.74 -7.43 -2.27
CA ARG A 147 7.13 -6.45 -3.29
C ARG A 147 6.15 -6.43 -4.47
N LEU A 148 5.64 -7.59 -4.88
CA LEU A 148 4.63 -7.68 -5.94
C LEU A 148 3.34 -6.98 -5.50
N MET A 149 2.88 -7.25 -4.28
CA MET A 149 1.70 -6.60 -3.73
C MET A 149 1.86 -5.07 -3.63
N GLU A 150 3.00 -4.60 -3.11
CA GLU A 150 3.32 -3.15 -3.07
C GLU A 150 3.31 -2.55 -4.47
N THR A 151 4.01 -3.17 -5.42
CA THR A 151 4.07 -2.70 -6.82
C THR A 151 2.67 -2.60 -7.43
N TRP A 152 1.83 -3.62 -7.22
CA TRP A 152 0.47 -3.62 -7.73
C TRP A 152 -0.41 -2.54 -7.08
N ALA A 153 -0.34 -2.38 -5.76
CA ALA A 153 -1.16 -1.43 -5.00
C ALA A 153 -0.79 0.03 -5.31
N HIS A 154 0.50 0.36 -5.29
CA HIS A 154 0.99 1.69 -5.66
C HIS A 154 0.79 1.96 -7.16
N GLY A 155 0.89 0.93 -8.00
CA GLY A 155 0.55 1.02 -9.41
C GLY A 155 -0.93 1.33 -9.66
N GLN A 156 -1.84 0.88 -8.80
CA GLN A 156 -3.25 1.26 -8.87
C GLN A 156 -3.45 2.74 -8.52
N ASP A 157 -2.79 3.26 -7.47
CA ASP A 157 -2.90 4.67 -7.12
C ASP A 157 -2.35 5.59 -8.23
N ILE A 158 -1.27 5.18 -8.91
CA ILE A 158 -0.74 5.86 -10.10
C ILE A 158 -1.74 5.82 -11.25
N ALA A 159 -2.32 4.66 -11.51
CA ALA A 159 -3.29 4.50 -12.59
C ALA A 159 -4.54 5.36 -12.37
N ASP A 160 -5.05 5.44 -11.13
CA ASP A 160 -6.16 6.31 -10.75
C ASP A 160 -5.81 7.79 -10.97
N ALA A 161 -4.61 8.23 -10.55
CA ALA A 161 -4.12 9.60 -10.75
C ALA A 161 -4.01 9.99 -12.23
N LEU A 162 -3.65 9.04 -13.08
CA LEU A 162 -3.46 9.24 -14.52
C LEU A 162 -4.73 8.98 -15.35
N GLY A 163 -5.80 8.47 -14.74
CA GLY A 163 -7.02 8.05 -15.44
C GLY A 163 -6.82 6.82 -16.34
N VAL A 164 -5.83 5.98 -16.04
CA VAL A 164 -5.49 4.79 -16.83
C VAL A 164 -6.17 3.57 -16.21
N ARG A 165 -6.84 2.76 -17.04
CA ARG A 165 -7.36 1.47 -16.58
C ARG A 165 -6.30 0.38 -16.71
N ARG A 166 -5.91 -0.23 -15.60
CA ARG A 166 -5.02 -1.40 -15.59
C ARG A 166 -5.80 -2.67 -15.90
N ARG A 167 -5.19 -3.57 -16.68
CA ARG A 167 -5.78 -4.90 -16.96
C ARG A 167 -5.50 -5.84 -15.79
N PRO A 168 -6.51 -6.41 -15.11
CA PRO A 168 -6.28 -7.40 -14.07
C PRO A 168 -5.70 -8.69 -14.69
N THR A 169 -4.77 -9.33 -13.96
CA THR A 169 -4.11 -10.57 -14.42
C THR A 169 -4.10 -11.62 -13.31
N ALA A 170 -3.76 -12.86 -13.65
CA ALA A 170 -3.63 -13.94 -12.68
C ALA A 170 -2.62 -13.64 -11.55
N ARG A 171 -1.70 -12.66 -11.71
CA ARG A 171 -0.76 -12.23 -10.67
C ARG A 171 -1.43 -11.74 -9.39
N LEU A 172 -2.69 -11.32 -9.48
CA LEU A 172 -3.53 -11.00 -8.32
C LEU A 172 -3.65 -12.14 -7.30
N ARG A 173 -3.39 -13.40 -7.69
CA ARG A 173 -3.36 -14.54 -6.75
C ARG A 173 -2.40 -14.33 -5.58
N HIS A 174 -1.30 -13.60 -5.80
CA HIS A 174 -0.31 -13.28 -4.76
C HIS A 174 -0.86 -12.25 -3.76
N VAL A 175 -1.49 -11.19 -4.27
CA VAL A 175 -2.15 -10.14 -3.46
C VAL A 175 -3.30 -10.75 -2.65
N ALA A 176 -4.16 -11.53 -3.30
CA ALA A 176 -5.27 -12.21 -2.66
C ALA A 176 -4.79 -13.15 -1.54
N ARG A 177 -3.73 -13.94 -1.80
CA ARG A 177 -3.13 -14.83 -0.80
C ARG A 177 -2.63 -14.05 0.42
N ILE A 178 -1.96 -12.91 0.23
CA ILE A 178 -1.52 -12.07 1.36
C ILE A 178 -2.74 -11.55 2.12
N GLY A 179 -3.72 -10.97 1.43
CA GLY A 179 -4.93 -10.41 2.04
C GLY A 179 -5.67 -11.44 2.91
N VAL A 180 -5.83 -12.68 2.43
CA VAL A 180 -6.45 -13.76 3.22
C VAL A 180 -5.60 -14.13 4.43
N ARG A 181 -4.28 -14.31 4.26
CA ARG A 181 -3.39 -14.67 5.38
C ARG A 181 -3.26 -13.58 6.43
N ALA A 182 -3.54 -12.33 6.07
CA ALA A 182 -3.52 -11.18 6.95
C ALA A 182 -4.85 -10.98 7.71
N ARG A 183 -5.81 -11.92 7.63
CA ARG A 183 -7.10 -11.84 8.34
C ARG A 183 -6.95 -11.43 9.80
N ASP A 184 -6.23 -12.24 10.57
CA ASP A 184 -6.12 -12.03 12.03
C ASP A 184 -5.33 -10.75 12.32
N HIS A 185 -4.32 -10.46 11.51
CA HIS A 185 -3.58 -9.20 11.59
C HIS A 185 -4.47 -7.96 11.39
N ALA A 186 -5.48 -8.04 10.53
CA ALA A 186 -6.42 -6.94 10.31
C ALA A 186 -7.27 -6.61 11.56
N TYR A 187 -7.59 -7.63 12.37
CA TYR A 187 -8.26 -7.49 13.66
C TYR A 187 -7.31 -6.92 14.71
N THR A 188 -6.13 -7.52 14.88
CA THR A 188 -5.16 -7.10 15.90
C THR A 188 -4.66 -5.68 15.67
N ALA A 189 -4.45 -5.27 14.42
CA ALA A 189 -4.10 -3.89 14.07
C ALA A 189 -5.15 -2.84 14.46
N ARG A 190 -6.37 -3.27 14.82
CA ARG A 190 -7.47 -2.44 15.33
C ARG A 190 -7.82 -2.73 16.79
N GLY A 191 -6.99 -3.49 17.50
CA GLY A 191 -7.26 -3.89 18.89
C GLY A 191 -8.48 -4.81 19.03
N LEU A 192 -8.88 -5.52 17.96
CA LEU A 192 -10.00 -6.46 17.97
C LEU A 192 -9.48 -7.89 18.10
N THR A 193 -10.29 -8.75 18.70
CA THR A 193 -10.03 -10.20 18.76
C THR A 193 -10.49 -10.86 17.47
N PRO A 194 -9.61 -11.60 16.75
CA PRO A 194 -10.04 -12.38 15.59
C PRO A 194 -11.03 -13.48 15.97
N PRO A 195 -12.05 -13.76 15.12
CA PRO A 195 -12.89 -14.94 15.26
C PRO A 195 -12.05 -16.23 15.26
N ALA A 196 -12.38 -17.15 16.18
CA ALA A 196 -11.66 -18.42 16.30
C ALA A 196 -11.88 -19.33 15.08
N GLU A 197 -13.09 -19.32 14.51
CA GLU A 197 -13.41 -20.10 13.32
C GLU A 197 -12.86 -19.45 12.05
N GLU A 198 -12.30 -20.27 11.17
CA GLU A 198 -11.95 -19.84 9.81
C GLU A 198 -13.20 -19.71 8.93
N PHE A 199 -13.17 -18.77 7.99
CA PHE A 199 -14.18 -18.67 6.94
C PHE A 199 -13.58 -18.93 5.57
N ARG A 200 -14.42 -19.39 4.65
CA ARG A 200 -14.04 -19.75 3.28
C ARG A 200 -13.96 -18.50 2.41
N VAL A 201 -12.88 -18.31 1.68
CA VAL A 201 -12.76 -17.21 0.70
C VAL A 201 -12.70 -17.79 -0.70
N GLU A 202 -13.61 -17.39 -1.58
CA GLU A 202 -13.74 -17.94 -2.93
C GLU A 202 -13.81 -16.82 -3.97
N LEU A 203 -12.70 -16.61 -4.67
CA LEU A 203 -12.51 -15.49 -5.59
C LEU A 203 -12.52 -15.95 -7.04
N LEU A 204 -13.22 -15.22 -7.91
CA LEU A 204 -13.17 -15.44 -9.35
C LEU A 204 -11.93 -14.77 -9.94
N ALA A 205 -11.06 -15.56 -10.57
CA ALA A 205 -9.86 -15.06 -11.22
C ALA A 205 -10.19 -14.13 -12.40
N PRO A 206 -9.25 -13.28 -12.85
CA PRO A 206 -9.50 -12.35 -13.96
C PRO A 206 -9.83 -12.99 -15.31
N ASP A 207 -9.64 -14.31 -15.47
CA ASP A 207 -10.08 -15.05 -16.67
C ASP A 207 -11.60 -15.32 -16.69
N GLY A 208 -12.31 -14.99 -15.59
CA GLY A 208 -13.74 -15.18 -15.44
C GLY A 208 -14.18 -16.65 -15.29
N ARG A 209 -13.24 -17.59 -15.15
CA ARG A 209 -13.51 -19.04 -15.13
C ARG A 209 -12.84 -19.74 -13.95
N THR A 210 -11.58 -19.43 -13.68
CA THR A 210 -10.82 -20.08 -12.62
C THR A 210 -11.26 -19.55 -11.26
N ARG A 211 -11.46 -20.46 -10.30
CA ARG A 211 -11.82 -20.11 -8.91
C ARG A 211 -10.62 -20.30 -7.99
N TRP A 212 -10.25 -19.26 -7.25
CA TRP A 212 -9.26 -19.33 -6.18
C TRP A 212 -9.98 -19.52 -4.85
N THR A 213 -9.54 -20.50 -4.08
CA THR A 213 -10.19 -20.83 -2.81
C THR A 213 -9.19 -20.91 -1.67
N TYR A 214 -9.60 -20.41 -0.50
CA TYR A 214 -8.78 -20.35 0.71
C TYR A 214 -9.64 -20.66 1.94
N GLY A 215 -9.05 -21.31 2.95
CA GLY A 215 -9.75 -21.74 4.16
C GLY A 215 -10.57 -23.02 3.96
N PRO A 216 -11.21 -23.53 5.03
CA PRO A 216 -11.90 -24.82 5.03
C PRO A 216 -13.10 -24.88 4.08
N GLU A 217 -13.27 -25.98 3.36
CA GLU A 217 -14.41 -26.18 2.44
C GLU A 217 -15.76 -26.18 3.17
N GLY A 218 -15.80 -26.74 4.39
CA GLY A 218 -16.98 -26.81 5.25
C GLY A 218 -17.17 -25.61 6.19
N ALA A 219 -16.49 -24.48 5.97
CA ALA A 219 -16.63 -23.32 6.86
C ALA A 219 -18.07 -22.78 6.83
N ALA A 220 -18.62 -22.45 8.01
CA ALA A 220 -19.99 -21.93 8.13
C ALA A 220 -20.16 -20.55 7.46
N GLN A 221 -19.07 -19.79 7.38
CA GLN A 221 -19.06 -18.44 6.83
C GLN A 221 -18.17 -18.38 5.58
N ARG A 222 -18.51 -17.47 4.65
CA ARG A 222 -17.79 -17.34 3.38
C ARG A 222 -17.76 -15.92 2.83
N VAL A 223 -16.71 -15.60 2.09
CA VAL A 223 -16.58 -14.42 1.24
C VAL A 223 -16.47 -14.87 -0.22
N THR A 224 -17.25 -14.26 -1.11
CA THR A 224 -17.19 -14.51 -2.56
C THR A 224 -17.13 -13.21 -3.36
N GLY A 225 -16.58 -13.25 -4.57
CA GLY A 225 -16.59 -12.12 -5.50
C GLY A 225 -15.41 -12.13 -6.49
N PRO A 226 -15.24 -11.07 -7.28
CA PRO A 226 -14.09 -10.93 -8.17
C PRO A 226 -12.77 -10.81 -7.38
N ALA A 227 -11.71 -11.44 -7.88
CA ALA A 227 -10.40 -11.33 -7.24
C ALA A 227 -9.83 -9.91 -7.27
N LEU A 228 -10.11 -9.14 -8.33
CA LEU A 228 -9.72 -7.73 -8.43
C LEU A 228 -10.31 -6.93 -7.26
N ASP A 229 -11.60 -7.05 -7.04
CA ASP A 229 -12.33 -6.36 -5.98
C ASP A 229 -11.77 -6.69 -4.60
N PHE A 230 -11.50 -7.98 -4.35
CA PHE A 230 -10.85 -8.40 -3.11
C PHE A 230 -9.47 -7.76 -2.93
N CYS A 231 -8.66 -7.71 -3.99
CA CYS A 231 -7.33 -7.11 -3.93
C CYS A 231 -7.40 -5.60 -3.71
N LEU A 232 -8.35 -4.90 -4.33
CA LEU A 232 -8.60 -3.47 -4.10
C LEU A 232 -9.01 -3.22 -2.65
N LEU A 233 -9.93 -4.02 -2.10
CA LEU A 233 -10.34 -3.90 -0.70
C LEU A 233 -9.17 -4.16 0.27
N ALA A 234 -8.51 -5.31 0.11
CA ALA A 234 -7.45 -5.75 1.01
C ALA A 234 -6.22 -4.84 0.95
N THR A 235 -6.01 -4.11 -0.13
CA THR A 235 -4.95 -3.08 -0.21
C THR A 235 -5.47 -1.69 0.14
N ARG A 236 -6.74 -1.53 0.54
CA ARG A 236 -7.37 -0.23 0.88
C ARG A 236 -7.44 0.75 -0.31
N ARG A 237 -7.53 0.21 -1.53
CA ARG A 237 -7.66 0.94 -2.81
C ARG A 237 -9.10 1.01 -3.33
N ALA A 238 -10.09 0.54 -2.57
CA ALA A 238 -11.51 0.78 -2.82
C ALA A 238 -12.30 0.66 -1.53
N HIS A 239 -13.44 1.36 -1.48
CA HIS A 239 -14.41 1.18 -0.40
C HIS A 239 -15.25 -0.09 -0.67
N ARG A 240 -15.64 -0.82 0.39
CA ARG A 240 -16.36 -2.10 0.24
C ARG A 240 -17.69 -1.99 -0.52
N HIS A 241 -18.36 -0.85 -0.45
CA HIS A 241 -19.64 -0.61 -1.14
C HIS A 241 -19.49 -0.46 -2.66
N ASP A 242 -18.28 -0.19 -3.15
CA ASP A 242 -18.01 -0.04 -4.58
C ASP A 242 -17.60 -1.36 -5.23
N LEU A 243 -17.71 -2.47 -4.49
CA LEU A 243 -17.15 -3.77 -4.85
C LEU A 243 -18.22 -4.86 -4.87
N ALA A 244 -18.08 -5.79 -5.81
CA ALA A 244 -18.97 -6.94 -5.94
C ALA A 244 -18.57 -8.11 -5.00
N LEU A 245 -18.12 -7.78 -3.79
CA LEU A 245 -17.80 -8.74 -2.74
C LEU A 245 -19.06 -9.04 -1.92
N ARG A 246 -19.26 -10.33 -1.61
CA ARG A 246 -20.39 -10.81 -0.82
C ARG A 246 -19.88 -11.60 0.36
N ALA A 247 -20.38 -11.30 1.55
CA ALA A 247 -20.18 -12.10 2.73
C ALA A 247 -21.44 -12.91 3.06
N HIS A 248 -21.24 -14.10 3.60
CA HIS A 248 -22.26 -14.92 4.24
C HIS A 248 -21.77 -15.28 5.63
N GLY A 249 -22.49 -14.81 6.64
CA GLY A 249 -22.10 -14.90 8.04
C GLY A 249 -21.54 -13.58 8.59
N PRO A 250 -21.75 -13.29 9.87
CA PRO A 250 -21.43 -11.99 10.49
C PRO A 250 -19.92 -11.71 10.58
N ASP A 251 -19.08 -12.71 10.81
CA ASP A 251 -17.63 -12.54 10.94
C ASP A 251 -16.95 -12.33 9.58
N ALA A 252 -17.43 -13.03 8.55
CA ALA A 252 -17.01 -12.80 7.17
C ALA A 252 -17.39 -11.38 6.72
N ASP A 253 -18.58 -10.91 7.07
CA ASP A 253 -19.03 -9.55 6.74
C ASP A 253 -18.23 -8.48 7.48
N ARG A 254 -18.04 -8.67 8.79
CA ARG A 254 -17.20 -7.79 9.62
C ARG A 254 -15.76 -7.73 9.13
N TRP A 255 -15.20 -8.84 8.68
CA TRP A 255 -13.83 -8.85 8.16
C TRP A 255 -13.68 -7.96 6.92
N LEU A 256 -14.69 -7.90 6.03
CA LEU A 256 -14.63 -7.04 4.84
C LEU A 256 -14.53 -5.55 5.19
N ASP A 257 -14.98 -5.10 6.36
CA ASP A 257 -14.79 -3.71 6.81
C ASP A 257 -13.31 -3.37 7.08
N ILE A 258 -12.58 -4.36 7.59
CA ILE A 258 -11.26 -4.16 8.19
C ILE A 258 -10.13 -4.78 7.38
N ALA A 259 -10.43 -5.56 6.34
CA ALA A 259 -9.45 -6.28 5.54
C ALA A 259 -8.25 -5.39 5.14
N GLN A 260 -7.05 -5.87 5.43
CA GLN A 260 -5.80 -5.24 5.02
C GLN A 260 -4.72 -6.29 4.72
N ALA A 261 -3.88 -6.05 3.73
CA ALA A 261 -2.83 -6.95 3.26
C ALA A 261 -1.41 -6.51 3.68
N PHE A 262 -1.27 -5.40 4.40
CA PHE A 262 0.02 -4.85 4.83
C PHE A 262 0.12 -4.72 6.35
N ALA A 263 1.35 -4.67 6.85
CA ALA A 263 1.64 -4.72 8.29
C ALA A 263 1.39 -3.38 9.01
N GLY A 264 1.48 -2.26 8.28
CA GLY A 264 1.31 -0.91 8.82
C GLY A 264 -0.10 -0.61 9.36
N PRO A 265 -0.28 0.58 9.96
CA PRO A 265 -1.58 1.02 10.43
C PRO A 265 -2.57 1.15 9.25
N PRO A 266 -3.88 0.91 9.47
CA PRO A 266 -4.85 0.77 8.38
C PRO A 266 -5.14 2.03 7.54
N GLY A 267 -4.64 3.20 7.98
CA GLY A 267 -4.92 4.50 7.36
C GLY A 267 -6.41 4.87 7.39
N THR A 268 -6.77 5.96 6.72
CA THR A 268 -8.16 6.45 6.63
C THR A 268 -9.03 5.64 5.66
N GLY A 269 -8.42 4.91 4.71
CA GLY A 269 -9.13 4.18 3.66
C GLY A 269 -9.70 5.09 2.56
N ARG A 270 -10.53 4.52 1.67
CA ARG A 270 -11.27 5.26 0.64
C ARG A 270 -12.73 5.42 1.06
N GLU A 271 -13.31 6.57 0.75
CA GLU A 271 -14.74 6.83 0.91
C GLU A 271 -15.56 6.10 -0.17
N PRO A 272 -16.85 5.78 0.08
CA PRO A 272 -17.74 5.23 -0.93
C PRO A 272 -17.92 6.18 -2.11
N SER A 273 -17.98 5.63 -3.32
CA SER A 273 -18.32 6.40 -4.51
C SER A 273 -19.73 6.98 -4.37
N GLY A 274 -19.85 8.31 -4.48
CA GLY A 274 -21.12 9.02 -4.32
C GLY A 274 -21.39 9.61 -2.92
N ALA A 275 -20.50 9.41 -1.94
CA ALA A 275 -20.54 10.20 -0.71
C ALA A 275 -20.13 11.64 -1.03
N THR A 276 -21.09 12.57 -1.00
CA THR A 276 -20.81 14.01 -1.14
C THR A 276 -19.96 14.43 0.07
N ARG A 277 -18.76 14.98 -0.16
CA ARG A 277 -18.01 15.62 0.93
C ARG A 277 -18.88 16.76 1.48
N PRO A 278 -19.11 16.86 2.80
CA PRO A 278 -19.66 18.09 3.34
C PRO A 278 -18.63 19.21 3.08
N ASP A 279 -19.06 20.28 2.40
CA ASP A 279 -18.25 21.47 2.17
C ASP A 279 -17.84 22.08 3.51
N GLY A 280 -16.61 21.80 3.96
CA GLY A 280 -15.97 22.51 5.06
C GLY A 280 -15.34 23.81 4.55
N PRO A 281 -15.47 24.94 5.26
CA PRO A 281 -14.91 26.20 4.79
C PRO A 281 -13.37 26.18 4.83
N PRO A 282 -12.69 26.97 3.98
CA PRO A 282 -11.23 26.98 3.93
C PRO A 282 -10.67 27.58 5.24
N ASP A 283 -9.72 26.88 5.86
CA ASP A 283 -8.95 27.37 7.00
C ASP A 283 -8.20 28.67 6.61
N GLY A 284 -8.59 29.77 7.24
CA GLY A 284 -7.86 31.05 7.18
C GLY A 284 -6.56 31.00 8.00
N PRO A 285 -5.58 31.87 7.71
CA PRO A 285 -4.27 31.82 8.34
C PRO A 285 -4.34 32.17 9.84
N PRO A 286 -3.41 31.67 10.67
CA PRO A 286 -3.46 31.83 12.11
C PRO A 286 -3.22 33.30 12.51
N GLY A 287 -4.26 33.94 13.04
CA GLY A 287 -4.20 35.26 13.65
C GLY A 287 -3.44 35.24 14.97
N SER A 288 -2.52 36.20 15.11
CA SER A 288 -1.77 36.53 16.32
C SER A 288 -2.70 36.79 17.50
N ARG A 289 -2.47 36.09 18.62
CA ARG A 289 -3.10 36.40 19.90
C ARG A 289 -2.15 37.25 20.72
N ASP A 290 -2.39 38.55 20.69
CA ASP A 290 -1.95 39.46 21.74
C ASP A 290 -3.17 39.70 22.65
N ARG A 291 -3.03 39.43 23.95
CA ARG A 291 -4.01 39.84 24.99
C ARG A 291 -3.41 39.67 26.39
N THR A 292 -3.01 40.81 26.94
CA THR A 292 -2.85 41.12 28.36
C THR A 292 -4.17 40.88 29.12
N PRO A 293 -4.14 40.47 30.41
CA PRO A 293 -5.28 40.66 31.30
C PRO A 293 -4.99 41.74 32.34
N ASP A 294 -5.94 42.66 32.45
CA ASP A 294 -6.02 43.66 33.52
C ASP A 294 -6.69 43.06 34.77
N ARG A 295 -6.43 43.72 35.90
CA ARG A 295 -6.66 43.37 37.32
C ARG A 295 -8.08 42.94 37.73
N PRO A 296 -8.21 42.52 39.00
CA PRO A 296 -9.21 43.14 39.87
C PRO A 296 -8.63 43.76 41.15
N GLU A 297 -9.35 44.76 41.61
CA GLU A 297 -9.14 45.64 42.76
C GLU A 297 -9.20 44.89 44.10
N THR A 298 -8.30 45.24 45.02
CA THR A 298 -8.53 45.09 46.46
C THR A 298 -8.35 46.44 47.13
N GLY A 299 -9.43 46.92 47.74
CA GLY A 299 -9.48 48.17 48.48
C GLY A 299 -9.50 47.95 49.99
N ARG A 300 -9.03 49.01 50.68
CA ARG A 300 -9.11 49.39 52.11
C ARG A 300 -7.94 48.99 53.02
N GLY A 301 -7.26 50.05 53.50
CA GLY A 301 -6.26 50.07 54.58
C GLY A 301 -6.92 50.10 55.98
N PRO A 302 -6.53 50.94 56.95
CA PRO A 302 -5.42 51.92 57.02
C PRO A 302 -4.55 51.77 58.30
N ASP A 303 -3.73 52.80 58.54
CA ASP A 303 -3.20 53.32 59.82
C ASP A 303 -1.72 53.06 60.20
N ALA A 304 -1.10 54.21 60.55
CA ALA A 304 0.20 54.52 61.16
C ALA A 304 1.44 54.52 60.25
#